data_AF-A0A7Y8M8E1-F1
#
_entry.id   AF-A0A7Y8M8E1-F1
#
_cell.length_a   1.000
_cell.length_b   1.000
_cell.length_c   1.000
_cell.angle_alpha   90.00
_cell.angle_beta   90.00
_cell.angle_gamma   90.00
#
_symmetry.space_group_name_H-M   'P 1'
#
loop_
_entity.id
_entity.type
_entity.pdbx_description
1 polymer ?
#
loop_
_entity_poly.entity_id
_entity_poly.type
_entity_poly.pdbx_seq_one_letter_code
_entity_poly.pdbx_strand_id
1 'polypeptide(L)'
;MHISSIAPSLLNATVDDLRRHAPFSEMKPAHLSWMAERLKLAYYPSGAVVLQPDAGIPGWFYVVKQGSVEAGGATEDSVIRLLAGECFPLGALLSERPVANQFRAAEDSFCYQLANQDFHELLGQSAVFRDFCTRRIASLLEQSQKAVQSEYALRQEEDTRLERSLSELCQRTPVAVVQGTSLKLALNAMNAARVGSVAVTDSAQSPVGILTLKDVLSRVTLPGLDLDTAIEKVMTPDPVCLAMQGTARDALLAMARHNIHHVLIVNEGKLKCVLSEKDLFALKRMSVQGITSSIARATDVETLRQSGRDIASLAHGLLAQGIEAETLTELIATLNDHLTRRLIELETDELNFPGLRWCWIALGSEGRMEQTLATD
;
A
#
# COMPACT_ATOMS: atom_id res chain seq x y z
N MET A 1 -0.36 -62.91 -6.41
CA MET A 1 0.24 -61.56 -6.51
C MET A 1 0.83 -61.23 -5.15
N HIS A 2 2.15 -61.26 -5.03
CA HIS A 2 2.84 -60.97 -3.77
C HIS A 2 2.79 -59.46 -3.51
N ILE A 3 1.92 -59.03 -2.58
CA ILE A 3 1.99 -57.71 -1.97
C ILE A 3 3.20 -57.76 -1.05
N SER A 4 4.33 -57.23 -1.51
CA SER A 4 5.53 -57.11 -0.67
C SER A 4 5.19 -56.15 0.47
N SER A 5 4.96 -56.69 1.68
CA SER A 5 4.78 -55.86 2.86
C SER A 5 6.04 -55.02 3.05
N ILE A 6 5.88 -53.70 3.24
CA ILE A 6 6.96 -52.82 3.64
C ILE A 6 7.68 -53.44 4.85
N ALA A 7 9.01 -53.51 4.81
CA ALA A 7 9.77 -54.05 5.93
C ALA A 7 9.38 -53.29 7.22
N PRO A 8 9.09 -53.97 8.34
CA PRO A 8 8.62 -53.32 9.57
C PRO A 8 9.54 -52.19 10.07
N SER A 9 10.84 -52.30 9.81
CA SER A 9 11.84 -51.27 10.09
C SER A 9 11.65 -49.99 9.27
N LEU A 10 11.28 -50.10 7.99
CA LEU A 10 11.04 -48.96 7.10
C LEU A 10 9.72 -48.25 7.44
N LEU A 11 8.71 -49.02 7.86
CA LEU A 11 7.45 -48.47 8.34
C LEU A 11 7.65 -47.64 9.61
N ASN A 12 8.39 -48.19 10.59
CA ASN A 12 8.69 -47.48 11.83
C ASN A 12 9.49 -46.18 11.57
N ALA A 13 10.51 -46.23 10.70
CA ALA A 13 11.26 -45.05 10.32
C ALA A 13 10.37 -43.96 9.66
N THR A 14 9.43 -44.37 8.81
CA THR A 14 8.48 -43.44 8.16
C THR A 14 7.55 -42.79 9.19
N VAL A 15 7.06 -43.56 10.15
CA VAL A 15 6.23 -43.03 11.25
C VAL A 15 7.02 -42.06 12.12
N ASP A 16 8.27 -42.38 12.45
CA ASP A 16 9.15 -41.53 13.26
C ASP A 16 9.50 -40.22 12.53
N ASP A 17 9.72 -40.27 11.22
CA ASP A 17 9.95 -39.08 10.39
C ASP A 17 8.71 -38.17 10.39
N LEU A 18 7.51 -38.73 10.13
CA LEU A 18 6.27 -37.96 10.10
C LEU A 18 6.00 -37.29 11.44
N ARG A 19 6.17 -38.01 12.56
CA ARG A 19 5.92 -37.50 13.92
C ARG A 19 6.70 -36.26 14.32
N ARG A 20 7.75 -35.90 13.59
CA ARG A 20 8.53 -34.66 13.83
C ARG A 20 7.79 -33.41 13.39
N HIS A 21 6.70 -33.54 12.63
CA HIS A 21 6.01 -32.42 12.01
C HIS A 21 4.52 -32.42 12.38
N ALA A 22 3.93 -31.24 12.53
CA ALA A 22 2.48 -31.09 12.62
C ALA A 22 1.84 -31.42 11.25
N PRO A 23 0.66 -32.07 11.22
CA PRO A 23 -0.16 -32.50 12.35
C PRO A 23 0.18 -33.90 12.88
N PHE A 24 1.15 -34.57 12.27
CA PHE A 24 1.44 -35.98 12.50
C PHE A 24 1.92 -36.26 13.92
N SER A 25 2.62 -35.33 14.56
CA SER A 25 3.02 -35.40 15.98
C SER A 25 1.84 -35.64 16.94
N GLU A 26 0.65 -35.15 16.59
CA GLU A 26 -0.56 -35.19 17.44
C GLU A 26 -1.55 -36.28 17.00
N MET A 27 -1.28 -36.98 15.90
CA MET A 27 -2.14 -38.04 15.40
C MET A 27 -2.05 -39.31 16.24
N LYS A 28 -3.18 -40.03 16.37
CA LYS A 28 -3.20 -41.35 17.02
C LYS A 28 -2.23 -42.30 16.29
N PRO A 29 -1.45 -43.13 17.02
CA PRO A 29 -0.49 -44.05 16.41
C PRO A 29 -1.08 -44.95 15.32
N ALA A 30 -2.30 -45.45 15.52
CA ALA A 30 -3.00 -46.28 14.53
C ALA A 30 -3.22 -45.56 13.19
N HIS A 31 -3.55 -44.26 13.20
CA HIS A 31 -3.79 -43.49 11.99
C HIS A 31 -2.47 -43.19 11.25
N LEU A 32 -1.38 -42.95 11.99
CA LEU A 32 -0.06 -42.77 11.41
C LEU A 32 0.48 -44.04 10.78
N SER A 33 0.34 -45.18 11.45
CA SER A 33 0.72 -46.48 10.90
C SER A 33 -0.09 -46.78 9.63
N TRP A 34 -1.40 -46.56 9.67
CA TRP A 34 -2.28 -46.72 8.52
C TRP A 34 -1.84 -45.86 7.32
N MET A 35 -1.50 -44.59 7.56
CA MET A 35 -1.00 -43.68 6.53
C MET A 35 0.35 -44.15 6.00
N ALA A 36 1.31 -44.44 6.88
CA ALA A 36 2.67 -44.81 6.52
C ALA A 36 2.75 -46.10 5.68
N GLU A 37 1.83 -47.05 5.88
CA GLU A 37 1.71 -48.25 5.03
C GLU A 37 1.30 -47.95 3.58
N ARG A 38 0.64 -46.81 3.35
CA ARG A 38 0.06 -46.41 2.05
C ARG A 38 0.87 -45.31 1.36
N LEU A 39 1.90 -44.77 2.03
CA LEU A 39 2.77 -43.77 1.45
C LEU A 39 3.71 -44.36 0.41
N LYS A 40 3.87 -43.64 -0.70
CA LYS A 40 4.93 -43.87 -1.68
C LYS A 40 5.95 -42.75 -1.61
N LEU A 41 7.23 -43.09 -1.67
CA LEU A 41 8.28 -42.08 -1.76
C LEU A 41 8.54 -41.76 -3.24
N ALA A 42 8.44 -40.48 -3.60
CA ALA A 42 8.76 -39.98 -4.92
C ALA A 42 9.93 -38.99 -4.85
N TYR A 43 10.81 -39.05 -5.86
CA TYR A 43 11.94 -38.13 -6.02
C TYR A 43 11.65 -37.17 -7.18
N TYR A 44 11.95 -35.90 -6.96
CA TYR A 44 11.83 -34.82 -7.92
C TYR A 44 13.17 -34.07 -8.00
N PRO A 45 13.87 -34.09 -9.14
CA PRO A 45 15.09 -33.30 -9.30
C PRO A 45 14.77 -31.80 -9.28
N SER A 46 15.76 -30.96 -8.94
CA SER A 46 15.60 -29.50 -8.97
C SER A 46 15.02 -29.01 -10.31
N GLY A 47 14.03 -28.13 -10.22
CA GLY A 47 13.28 -27.58 -11.35
C GLY A 47 12.15 -28.46 -11.87
N ALA A 48 12.00 -29.71 -11.41
CA ALA A 48 10.94 -30.60 -11.87
C ALA A 48 9.55 -30.12 -11.43
N VAL A 49 8.59 -30.17 -12.36
CA VAL A 49 7.19 -29.86 -12.08
C VAL A 49 6.55 -31.04 -11.35
N VAL A 50 6.05 -30.79 -10.15
CA VAL A 50 5.35 -31.77 -9.31
C VAL A 50 3.86 -31.79 -9.66
N LEU A 51 3.24 -30.61 -9.79
CA LEU A 51 1.83 -30.43 -10.18
C LEU A 51 1.69 -29.17 -11.03
N GLN A 52 0.69 -29.15 -11.92
CA GLN A 52 0.38 -28.02 -12.79
C GLN A 52 -1.14 -27.84 -12.95
N PRO A 53 -1.64 -26.61 -13.17
CA PRO A 53 -3.09 -26.35 -13.22
C PRO A 53 -3.86 -27.18 -14.25
N ASP A 54 -3.26 -27.43 -15.40
CA ASP A 54 -3.93 -28.13 -16.51
C ASP A 54 -3.96 -29.66 -16.35
N ALA A 55 -3.43 -30.20 -15.25
CA ALA A 55 -3.38 -31.64 -15.00
C ALA A 55 -4.67 -32.21 -14.36
N GLY A 56 -5.71 -31.39 -14.15
CA GLY A 56 -6.96 -31.80 -13.52
C GLY A 56 -6.88 -31.92 -12.00
N ILE A 57 -7.82 -32.67 -11.40
CA ILE A 57 -7.86 -32.88 -9.95
C ILE A 57 -6.63 -33.70 -9.52
N PRO A 58 -5.86 -33.27 -8.51
CA PRO A 58 -4.68 -34.00 -8.07
C PRO A 58 -4.99 -35.43 -7.63
N GLY A 59 -4.24 -36.40 -8.16
CA GLY A 59 -4.34 -37.80 -7.77
C GLY A 59 -3.68 -38.14 -6.43
N TRP A 60 -2.88 -37.23 -5.87
CA TRP A 60 -2.03 -37.47 -4.71
C TRP A 60 -2.03 -36.28 -3.74
N PHE A 61 -2.00 -36.61 -2.46
CA PHE A 61 -1.58 -35.74 -1.35
C PHE A 61 -0.09 -35.92 -1.09
N TYR A 62 0.62 -34.82 -0.88
CA TYR A 62 2.06 -34.79 -0.72
C TYR A 62 2.46 -34.26 0.65
N VAL A 63 3.52 -34.85 1.21
CA VAL A 63 4.28 -34.33 2.34
C VAL A 63 5.74 -34.22 1.92
N VAL A 64 6.35 -33.05 2.06
CA VAL A 64 7.79 -32.90 1.78
C VAL A 64 8.57 -33.65 2.84
N LYS A 65 9.33 -34.68 2.45
CA LYS A 65 10.23 -35.41 3.37
C LYS A 65 11.56 -34.66 3.51
N GLN A 66 12.13 -34.26 2.37
CA GLN A 66 13.44 -33.64 2.28
C GLN A 66 13.48 -32.75 1.04
N GLY A 67 14.21 -31.63 1.11
CA GLY A 67 14.23 -30.61 0.06
C GLY A 67 13.11 -29.58 0.24
N SER A 68 12.73 -28.92 -0.86
CA SER A 68 11.71 -27.88 -0.86
C SER A 68 10.97 -27.78 -2.19
N VAL A 69 9.68 -27.42 -2.11
CA VAL A 69 8.78 -27.28 -3.27
C VAL A 69 8.22 -25.86 -3.28
N GLU A 70 8.32 -25.18 -4.41
CA GLU A 70 7.77 -23.85 -4.62
C GLU A 70 6.39 -23.93 -5.29
N ALA A 71 5.45 -23.15 -4.77
CA ALA A 71 4.11 -22.99 -5.30
C ALA A 71 3.92 -21.54 -5.77
N GLY A 72 3.71 -21.33 -7.07
CA GLY A 72 3.59 -19.99 -7.65
C GLY A 72 3.10 -19.99 -9.10
N GLY A 73 2.79 -18.79 -9.61
CA GLY A 73 2.50 -18.55 -11.03
C GLY A 73 3.78 -18.34 -11.85
N ALA A 74 3.65 -18.15 -13.17
CA ALA A 74 4.79 -17.89 -14.07
C ALA A 74 5.51 -16.54 -13.82
N THR A 75 4.95 -15.69 -12.96
CA THR A 75 5.49 -14.38 -12.55
C THR A 75 5.99 -14.45 -11.11
N GLU A 76 7.20 -13.94 -10.86
CA GLU A 76 7.99 -14.12 -9.61
C GLU A 76 7.38 -13.48 -8.34
N ASP A 77 6.32 -12.67 -8.45
CA ASP A 77 5.85 -11.82 -7.36
C ASP A 77 5.09 -12.54 -6.21
N SER A 78 4.86 -13.85 -6.28
CA SER A 78 4.15 -14.59 -5.20
C SER A 78 4.51 -16.09 -5.11
N VAL A 79 5.80 -16.39 -5.01
CA VAL A 79 6.28 -17.78 -4.81
C VAL A 79 6.25 -18.16 -3.32
N ILE A 80 5.46 -19.18 -2.97
CA ILE A 80 5.43 -19.77 -1.62
C ILE A 80 6.34 -20.98 -1.60
N ARG A 81 7.36 -20.99 -0.73
CA ARG A 81 8.27 -22.13 -0.56
C ARG A 81 7.80 -23.06 0.56
N LEU A 82 7.61 -24.33 0.23
CA LEU A 82 7.20 -25.41 1.12
C LEU A 82 8.42 -26.22 1.57
N LEU A 83 8.59 -26.37 2.88
CA LEU A 83 9.74 -27.05 3.49
C LEU A 83 9.38 -28.45 4.00
N ALA A 84 10.38 -29.19 4.49
CA ALA A 84 10.19 -30.51 5.09
C ALA A 84 9.10 -30.52 6.18
N GLY A 85 8.18 -31.48 6.08
CA GLY A 85 6.99 -31.61 6.91
C GLY A 85 5.76 -30.89 6.36
N GLU A 86 5.92 -29.97 5.41
CA GLU A 86 4.78 -29.24 4.83
C GLU A 86 4.05 -30.06 3.77
N CYS A 87 2.76 -29.76 3.65
CA CYS A 87 1.80 -30.59 2.94
C CYS A 87 1.14 -29.83 1.78
N PHE A 88 0.96 -30.48 0.63
CA PHE A 88 0.31 -29.91 -0.55
C PHE A 88 -0.33 -31.02 -1.41
N PRO A 89 -1.25 -30.73 -2.34
CA PRO A 89 -2.00 -29.49 -2.55
C PRO A 89 -3.34 -29.51 -1.77
N LEU A 90 -3.30 -29.23 -0.46
CA LEU A 90 -4.46 -29.34 0.45
C LEU A 90 -5.75 -28.69 -0.08
N GLY A 91 -5.66 -27.46 -0.58
CA GLY A 91 -6.82 -26.71 -1.10
C GLY A 91 -7.45 -27.30 -2.36
N ALA A 92 -6.67 -27.97 -3.19
CA ALA A 92 -7.17 -28.62 -4.41
C ALA A 92 -7.88 -29.93 -4.09
N LEU A 93 -7.31 -30.72 -3.17
CA LEU A 93 -7.88 -31.99 -2.73
C LEU A 93 -9.18 -31.81 -1.94
N LEU A 94 -9.21 -30.88 -0.98
CA LEU A 94 -10.40 -30.64 -0.15
C LEU A 94 -11.58 -30.01 -0.92
N SER A 95 -11.30 -29.27 -1.99
CA SER A 95 -12.34 -28.64 -2.83
C SER A 95 -12.59 -29.39 -4.13
N GLU A 96 -12.01 -30.59 -4.29
CA GLU A 96 -12.14 -31.44 -5.48
C GLU A 96 -11.95 -30.67 -6.81
N ARG A 97 -10.92 -29.80 -6.85
CA ARG A 97 -10.64 -28.92 -8.00
C ARG A 97 -9.18 -29.03 -8.44
N PRO A 98 -8.84 -28.62 -9.67
CA PRO A 98 -7.45 -28.50 -10.10
C PRO A 98 -6.66 -27.52 -9.23
N VAL A 99 -5.33 -27.68 -9.21
CA VAL A 99 -4.45 -26.71 -8.54
C VAL A 99 -4.50 -25.36 -9.25
N ALA A 100 -4.50 -24.26 -8.49
CA ALA A 100 -4.45 -22.92 -9.08
C ALA A 100 -3.04 -22.54 -9.55
N ASN A 101 -2.01 -23.00 -8.82
CA ASN A 101 -0.61 -22.67 -9.05
C ASN A 101 0.18 -23.92 -9.48
N GLN A 102 1.29 -23.69 -10.17
CA GLN A 102 2.27 -24.75 -10.44
C GLN A 102 3.09 -25.03 -9.18
N PHE A 103 3.37 -26.31 -8.94
CA PHE A 103 4.28 -26.76 -7.90
C PHE A 103 5.55 -27.28 -8.54
N ARG A 104 6.70 -26.76 -8.14
CA ARG A 104 8.01 -27.10 -8.70
C ARG A 104 9.00 -27.42 -7.59
N ALA A 105 9.82 -28.45 -7.77
CA ALA A 105 10.91 -28.72 -6.84
C ALA A 105 11.95 -27.61 -6.96
N ALA A 106 12.22 -26.88 -5.87
CA ALA A 106 13.25 -25.82 -5.85
C ALA A 106 14.65 -26.42 -5.84
N GLU A 107 14.80 -27.54 -5.13
CA GLU A 107 16.00 -28.36 -5.07
C GLU A 107 15.61 -29.84 -5.20
N ASP A 108 16.60 -30.72 -5.21
CA ASP A 108 16.38 -32.17 -5.19
C ASP A 108 15.52 -32.56 -3.98
N SER A 109 14.28 -32.96 -4.26
CA SER A 109 13.22 -33.08 -3.27
C SER A 109 12.63 -34.48 -3.24
N PHE A 110 12.42 -34.98 -2.03
CA PHE A 110 11.73 -36.24 -1.78
C PHE A 110 10.38 -35.94 -1.14
N CYS A 111 9.31 -36.43 -1.75
CA CYS A 111 7.95 -36.25 -1.24
C CYS A 111 7.31 -37.60 -0.95
N TYR A 112 6.65 -37.72 0.20
CA TYR A 112 5.71 -38.78 0.44
C TYR A 112 4.41 -38.49 -0.31
N GLN A 113 3.86 -39.49 -1.00
CA GLN A 113 2.61 -39.44 -1.75
C GLN A 113 1.59 -40.38 -1.11
N LEU A 114 0.42 -39.84 -0.79
CA LEU A 114 -0.77 -40.60 -0.37
C LEU A 114 -1.83 -40.45 -1.46
N ALA A 115 -2.50 -41.55 -1.86
CA ALA A 115 -3.52 -41.47 -2.90
C ALA A 115 -4.66 -40.54 -2.46
N ASN A 116 -5.28 -39.83 -3.40
CA ASN A 116 -6.39 -38.92 -3.11
C ASN A 116 -7.54 -39.64 -2.35
N GLN A 117 -7.85 -40.88 -2.71
CA GLN A 117 -8.87 -41.68 -2.02
C GLN A 117 -8.48 -41.97 -0.56
N ASP A 118 -7.22 -42.34 -0.33
CA ASP A 118 -6.68 -42.59 1.03
C ASP A 118 -6.61 -41.30 1.85
N PHE A 119 -6.33 -40.15 1.23
CA PHE A 119 -6.37 -38.85 1.89
C PHE A 119 -7.77 -38.52 2.44
N HIS A 120 -8.82 -38.76 1.64
CA HIS A 120 -10.21 -38.58 2.08
C HIS A 120 -10.60 -39.57 3.18
N GLU A 121 -10.11 -40.80 3.11
CA GLU A 121 -10.32 -41.78 4.17
C GLU A 121 -9.65 -41.33 5.49
N LEU A 122 -8.42 -40.82 5.41
CA LEU A 122 -7.67 -40.31 6.57
C LEU A 122 -8.35 -39.08 7.21
N LEU A 123 -8.93 -38.18 6.40
CA LEU A 123 -9.74 -37.06 6.87
C LEU A 123 -10.97 -37.51 7.67
N GLY A 124 -11.60 -38.62 7.26
CA GLY A 124 -12.72 -39.22 7.98
C GLY A 124 -12.30 -39.87 9.31
N GLN A 125 -11.17 -40.57 9.31
CA GLN A 125 -10.69 -41.32 10.48
C GLN A 125 -10.04 -40.41 11.56
N SER A 126 -9.33 -39.35 11.16
CA SER A 126 -8.50 -38.55 12.07
C SER A 126 -8.98 -37.10 12.21
N ALA A 127 -9.60 -36.79 13.35
CA ALA A 127 -10.05 -35.43 13.66
C ALA A 127 -8.90 -34.41 13.66
N VAL A 128 -7.75 -34.78 14.24
CA VAL A 128 -6.54 -33.93 14.26
C VAL A 128 -6.06 -33.58 12.85
N PHE A 129 -6.02 -34.58 11.96
CA PHE A 129 -5.62 -34.37 10.57
C PHE A 129 -6.62 -33.50 9.81
N ARG A 130 -7.92 -33.74 10.00
CA ARG A 130 -8.99 -32.93 9.42
C ARG A 130 -8.91 -31.48 9.87
N ASP A 131 -8.76 -31.23 11.18
CA ASP A 131 -8.68 -29.89 11.76
C ASP A 131 -7.43 -29.14 11.30
N PHE A 132 -6.33 -29.85 11.05
CA PHE A 132 -5.15 -29.26 10.43
C PHE A 132 -5.41 -28.85 8.98
N CYS A 133 -6.01 -29.73 8.18
CA CYS A 133 -6.27 -29.46 6.77
C CYS A 133 -7.26 -28.29 6.60
N THR A 134 -8.30 -28.21 7.43
CA THR A 134 -9.29 -27.12 7.39
C THR A 134 -8.70 -25.79 7.91
N ARG A 135 -7.93 -25.79 9.00
CA ARG A 135 -7.26 -24.58 9.51
C ARG A 135 -6.18 -24.06 8.55
N ARG A 136 -5.44 -24.94 7.89
CA ARG A 136 -4.45 -24.53 6.89
C ARG A 136 -5.10 -23.90 5.67
N ILE A 137 -6.29 -24.35 5.24
CA ILE A 137 -7.08 -23.65 4.22
C ILE A 137 -7.56 -22.28 4.72
N ALA A 138 -8.04 -22.17 5.96
CA ALA A 138 -8.44 -20.87 6.51
C ALA A 138 -7.26 -19.88 6.54
N SER A 139 -6.06 -20.35 6.93
CA SER A 139 -4.83 -19.56 6.95
C SER A 139 -4.34 -19.19 5.54
N LEU A 140 -4.42 -20.11 4.56
CA LEU A 140 -4.05 -19.84 3.16
C LEU A 140 -5.09 -18.97 2.44
N LEU A 141 -6.37 -19.08 2.78
CA LEU A 141 -7.43 -18.18 2.32
C LEU A 141 -7.27 -16.80 2.93
N GLU A 142 -6.93 -16.66 4.21
CA GLU A 142 -6.60 -15.37 4.82
C GLU A 142 -5.37 -14.73 4.17
N GLN A 143 -4.35 -15.51 3.81
CA GLN A 143 -3.16 -15.00 3.12
C GLN A 143 -3.44 -14.60 1.66
N SER A 144 -4.23 -15.40 0.93
CA SER A 144 -4.68 -15.06 -0.43
C SER A 144 -5.68 -13.89 -0.44
N GLN A 145 -6.58 -13.82 0.54
CA GLN A 145 -7.48 -12.69 0.73
C GLN A 145 -6.71 -11.45 1.14
N LYS A 146 -5.66 -11.52 1.96
CA LYS A 146 -4.82 -10.36 2.29
C LYS A 146 -4.01 -9.84 1.10
N ALA A 147 -3.47 -10.72 0.25
CA ALA A 147 -2.73 -10.31 -0.95
C ALA A 147 -3.64 -9.70 -2.03
N VAL A 148 -4.83 -10.29 -2.24
CA VAL A 148 -5.83 -9.75 -3.17
C VAL A 148 -6.48 -8.49 -2.57
N GLN A 149 -6.87 -8.49 -1.29
CA GLN A 149 -7.41 -7.30 -0.63
C GLN A 149 -6.38 -6.19 -0.47
N SER A 150 -5.07 -6.45 -0.41
CA SER A 150 -4.08 -5.36 -0.40
C SER A 150 -4.02 -4.64 -1.74
N GLU A 151 -4.09 -5.36 -2.87
CA GLU A 151 -4.18 -4.71 -4.19
C GLU A 151 -5.54 -4.05 -4.44
N TYR A 152 -6.64 -4.66 -3.98
CA TYR A 152 -7.98 -4.11 -4.16
C TYR A 152 -8.31 -2.97 -3.18
N ALA A 153 -7.80 -2.99 -1.94
CA ALA A 153 -8.00 -1.90 -0.97
C ALA A 153 -7.22 -0.65 -1.37
N LEU A 154 -6.01 -0.80 -1.93
CA LEU A 154 -5.28 0.33 -2.50
C LEU A 154 -6.06 0.95 -3.67
N ARG A 155 -6.61 0.14 -4.59
CA ARG A 155 -7.44 0.64 -5.70
C ARG A 155 -8.80 1.21 -5.27
N GLN A 156 -9.46 0.62 -4.27
CA GLN A 156 -10.77 1.06 -3.81
C GLN A 156 -10.67 2.33 -2.95
N GLU A 157 -9.59 2.52 -2.18
CA GLU A 157 -9.29 3.82 -1.56
C GLU A 157 -8.94 4.89 -2.60
N GLU A 158 -8.20 4.54 -3.66
CA GLU A 158 -7.88 5.45 -4.77
C GLU A 158 -9.13 5.90 -5.54
N ASP A 159 -10.06 4.99 -5.86
CA ASP A 159 -11.32 5.30 -6.53
C ASP A 159 -12.29 6.08 -5.61
N THR A 160 -12.42 5.70 -4.34
CA THR A 160 -13.29 6.41 -3.38
C THR A 160 -12.83 7.85 -3.13
N ARG A 161 -11.52 8.13 -3.16
CA ARG A 161 -10.97 9.49 -2.96
C ARG A 161 -11.22 10.40 -4.16
N LEU A 162 -11.24 9.85 -5.37
CA LEU A 162 -11.54 10.60 -6.59
C LEU A 162 -13.02 10.96 -6.74
N GLU A 163 -13.89 10.18 -6.11
CA GLU A 163 -15.33 10.42 -6.04
C GLU A 163 -15.74 11.39 -4.91
N ARG A 164 -14.81 11.83 -4.06
CA ARG A 164 -15.12 12.84 -3.03
C ARG A 164 -15.65 14.13 -3.66
N SER A 165 -16.70 14.65 -3.03
CA SER A 165 -17.31 15.92 -3.43
C SER A 165 -16.33 17.08 -3.25
N LEU A 166 -16.30 18.00 -4.20
CA LEU A 166 -15.51 19.24 -4.11
C LEU A 166 -15.91 20.06 -2.87
N SER A 167 -17.14 19.92 -2.38
CA SER A 167 -17.58 20.54 -1.12
C SER A 167 -16.76 20.12 0.10
N GLU A 168 -16.29 18.87 0.14
CA GLU A 168 -15.45 18.35 1.23
C GLU A 168 -14.01 18.85 1.17
N LEU A 169 -13.57 19.22 -0.03
CA LEU A 169 -12.21 19.71 -0.31
C LEU A 169 -12.09 21.21 -0.11
N CYS A 170 -13.21 21.93 -0.23
CA CYS A 170 -13.32 23.37 0.02
C CYS A 170 -13.29 23.73 1.52
N GLN A 171 -12.20 23.39 2.22
CA GLN A 171 -12.08 23.67 3.66
C GLN A 171 -11.58 25.08 3.97
N ARG A 172 -11.05 25.80 2.98
CA ARG A 172 -10.44 27.12 3.16
C ARG A 172 -11.17 28.18 2.36
N THR A 173 -11.34 29.34 2.99
CA THR A 173 -11.79 30.55 2.31
C THR A 173 -10.79 30.93 1.22
N PRO A 174 -11.24 31.20 -0.01
CA PRO A 174 -10.37 31.53 -1.11
C PRO A 174 -9.75 32.90 -0.88
N VAL A 175 -8.48 33.05 -1.27
CA VAL A 175 -7.88 34.38 -1.41
C VAL A 175 -8.46 35.00 -2.67
N ALA A 176 -9.31 36.00 -2.47
CA ALA A 176 -10.00 36.69 -3.55
C ALA A 176 -9.88 38.21 -3.40
N VAL A 177 -9.83 38.89 -4.53
CA VAL A 177 -9.85 40.37 -4.62
C VAL A 177 -10.92 40.80 -5.61
N VAL A 178 -11.41 42.03 -5.48
CA VAL A 178 -12.42 42.59 -6.39
C VAL A 178 -11.75 43.19 -7.62
N GLN A 179 -12.43 43.20 -8.77
CA GLN A 179 -11.99 43.99 -9.94
C GLN A 179 -11.62 45.42 -9.57
N GLY A 180 -10.61 45.98 -10.23
CA GLY A 180 -10.04 47.30 -9.92
C GLY A 180 -9.04 47.30 -8.76
N THR A 181 -8.85 46.18 -8.05
CA THR A 181 -7.79 46.05 -7.04
C THR A 181 -6.42 46.15 -7.72
N SER A 182 -5.50 46.93 -7.14
CA SER A 182 -4.14 47.03 -7.66
C SER A 182 -3.37 45.72 -7.50
N LEU A 183 -2.47 45.46 -8.44
CA LEU A 183 -1.62 44.27 -8.42
C LEU A 183 -0.81 44.18 -7.11
N LYS A 184 -0.35 45.30 -6.56
CA LYS A 184 0.33 45.37 -5.26
C LYS A 184 -0.50 44.74 -4.14
N LEU A 185 -1.78 45.11 -4.04
CA LEU A 185 -2.67 44.59 -3.00
C LEU A 185 -2.96 43.09 -3.21
N ALA A 186 -3.13 42.67 -4.46
CA ALA A 186 -3.34 41.28 -4.80
C ALA A 186 -2.14 40.40 -4.45
N LEU A 187 -0.92 40.83 -4.80
CA LEU A 187 0.32 40.12 -4.46
C LEU A 187 0.55 40.08 -2.93
N ASN A 188 0.23 41.17 -2.22
CA ASN A 188 0.28 41.18 -0.76
C ASN A 188 -0.72 40.18 -0.15
N ALA A 189 -1.93 40.08 -0.70
CA ALA A 189 -2.92 39.09 -0.25
C ALA A 189 -2.43 37.66 -0.48
N MET A 190 -1.84 37.38 -1.66
CA MET A 190 -1.22 36.09 -1.96
C MET A 190 -0.11 35.74 -0.97
N ASN A 191 0.79 36.68 -0.70
CA ASN A 191 1.92 36.49 0.20
C ASN A 191 1.48 36.29 1.66
N ALA A 192 0.55 37.13 2.14
CA ALA A 192 0.02 37.04 3.50
C ALA A 192 -0.67 35.70 3.76
N ALA A 193 -1.42 35.19 2.78
CA ALA A 193 -2.07 33.89 2.85
C ALA A 193 -1.16 32.71 2.46
N ARG A 194 0.08 32.96 2.02
CA ARG A 194 1.04 31.97 1.52
C ARG A 194 0.45 31.07 0.41
N VAL A 195 -0.26 31.67 -0.54
CA VAL A 195 -0.88 30.96 -1.67
C VAL A 195 -0.24 31.34 -3.00
N GLY A 196 -0.29 30.41 -3.96
CA GLY A 196 0.27 30.60 -5.31
C GLY A 196 -0.70 31.25 -6.32
N SER A 197 -1.93 31.53 -5.92
CA SER A 197 -2.96 32.10 -6.79
C SER A 197 -3.94 32.99 -6.02
N VAL A 198 -4.53 33.96 -6.71
CA VAL A 198 -5.63 34.79 -6.22
C VAL A 198 -6.76 34.82 -7.24
N ALA A 199 -7.99 34.62 -6.76
CA ALA A 199 -9.19 34.76 -7.60
C ALA A 199 -9.61 36.23 -7.68
N VAL A 200 -10.17 36.61 -8.83
CA VAL A 200 -10.75 37.95 -9.04
C VAL A 200 -12.25 37.78 -9.15
N THR A 201 -13.00 38.55 -8.36
CA THR A 201 -14.46 38.55 -8.37
C THR A 201 -15.02 39.91 -8.76
N ASP A 202 -16.28 39.92 -9.20
CA ASP A 202 -17.07 41.15 -9.30
C ASP A 202 -17.64 41.58 -7.92
N SER A 203 -18.51 42.59 -7.93
CA SER A 203 -19.22 43.08 -6.74
C SER A 203 -20.25 42.09 -6.18
N ALA A 204 -20.70 41.12 -6.97
CA ALA A 204 -21.64 40.07 -6.58
C ALA A 204 -20.95 38.80 -6.05
N GLN A 205 -19.62 38.81 -5.94
CA GLN A 205 -18.76 37.67 -5.56
C GLN A 205 -18.70 36.56 -6.63
N SER A 206 -19.06 36.86 -7.86
CA SER A 206 -18.90 35.93 -8.98
C SER A 206 -17.47 35.99 -9.54
N PRO A 207 -16.84 34.84 -9.78
CA PRO A 207 -15.47 34.80 -10.30
C PRO A 207 -15.41 35.29 -11.74
N VAL A 208 -14.53 36.25 -12.00
CA VAL A 208 -14.31 36.88 -13.31
C VAL A 208 -12.88 36.71 -13.80
N GLY A 209 -11.98 36.23 -12.94
CA GLY A 209 -10.62 35.89 -13.34
C GLY A 209 -9.80 35.21 -12.26
N ILE A 210 -8.58 34.83 -12.62
CA ILE A 210 -7.58 34.27 -11.71
C ILE A 210 -6.17 34.76 -12.09
N LEU A 211 -5.33 35.03 -11.10
CA LEU A 211 -3.91 35.31 -11.29
C LEU A 211 -3.07 34.29 -10.51
N THR A 212 -2.09 33.69 -11.17
CA THR A 212 -1.16 32.72 -10.55
C THR A 212 0.28 33.26 -10.54
N LEU A 213 1.15 32.70 -9.70
CA LEU A 213 2.58 33.06 -9.69
C LEU A 213 3.26 32.90 -11.07
N LYS A 214 2.81 31.93 -11.89
CA LYS A 214 3.29 31.75 -13.26
C LYS A 214 2.91 32.93 -14.16
N ASP A 215 1.71 33.47 -13.95
CA ASP A 215 1.24 34.67 -14.67
C ASP A 215 1.99 35.91 -14.20
N VAL A 216 2.34 36.03 -12.91
CA VAL A 216 3.14 37.15 -12.40
C VAL A 216 4.49 37.22 -13.13
N LEU A 217 5.20 36.10 -13.26
CA LEU A 217 6.48 36.09 -13.95
C LEU A 217 6.34 36.54 -15.42
N SER A 218 5.41 35.93 -16.15
CA SER A 218 5.26 36.12 -17.60
C SER A 218 4.55 37.41 -18.01
N ARG A 219 3.61 37.88 -17.21
CA ARG A 219 2.72 39.02 -17.53
C ARG A 219 2.98 40.26 -16.71
N VAL A 220 3.79 40.21 -15.64
CA VAL A 220 4.11 41.38 -14.80
C VAL A 220 5.60 41.63 -14.78
N THR A 221 6.38 40.65 -14.32
CA THR A 221 7.80 40.83 -14.05
C THR A 221 8.61 41.01 -15.33
N LEU A 222 8.46 40.10 -16.30
CA LEU A 222 9.18 40.21 -17.58
C LEU A 222 8.78 41.44 -18.40
N PRO A 223 7.48 41.83 -18.46
CA PRO A 223 7.08 43.07 -19.14
C PRO A 223 7.38 44.36 -18.37
N GLY A 224 7.75 44.29 -17.08
CA GLY A 224 8.04 45.47 -16.26
C GLY A 224 6.80 46.32 -15.94
N LEU A 225 5.65 45.70 -15.72
CA LEU A 225 4.41 46.41 -15.41
C LEU A 225 4.42 47.03 -14.00
N ASP A 226 3.79 48.20 -13.88
CA ASP A 226 3.63 48.90 -12.60
C ASP A 226 2.72 48.10 -11.66
N LEU A 227 3.07 48.04 -10.37
CA LEU A 227 2.28 47.36 -9.34
C LEU A 227 0.97 48.09 -9.00
N ASP A 228 0.82 49.35 -9.42
CA ASP A 228 -0.45 50.08 -9.34
C ASP A 228 -1.42 49.70 -10.48
N THR A 229 -0.99 48.88 -11.44
CA THR A 229 -1.85 48.33 -12.50
C THR A 229 -3.00 47.52 -11.90
N ALA A 230 -4.22 47.75 -12.40
CA ALA A 230 -5.39 47.00 -12.00
C ALA A 230 -5.31 45.53 -12.41
N ILE A 231 -5.74 44.63 -11.53
CA ILE A 231 -5.53 43.18 -11.67
C ILE A 231 -6.19 42.59 -12.92
N GLU A 232 -7.30 43.15 -13.38
CA GLU A 232 -8.02 42.68 -14.57
C GLU A 232 -7.19 42.76 -15.86
N LYS A 233 -6.12 43.59 -15.89
CA LYS A 233 -5.21 43.70 -17.04
C LYS A 233 -4.22 42.54 -17.15
N VAL A 234 -4.01 41.79 -16.06
CA VAL A 234 -2.99 40.74 -15.98
C VAL A 234 -3.56 39.36 -15.62
N MET A 235 -4.78 39.31 -15.07
CA MET A 235 -5.47 38.06 -14.77
C MET A 235 -5.80 37.25 -16.03
N THR A 236 -6.04 35.96 -15.87
CA THR A 236 -6.71 35.15 -16.88
C THR A 236 -8.22 35.33 -16.73
N PRO A 237 -8.93 35.86 -17.73
CA PRO A 237 -10.39 36.03 -17.68
C PRO A 237 -11.10 34.67 -17.82
N ASP A 238 -12.39 34.64 -17.46
CA ASP A 238 -13.27 33.48 -17.62
C ASP A 238 -12.68 32.16 -17.10
N PRO A 239 -12.33 32.10 -15.80
CA PRO A 239 -11.63 30.96 -15.26
C PRO A 239 -12.54 29.73 -15.20
N VAL A 240 -11.97 28.54 -15.34
CA VAL A 240 -12.74 27.29 -15.26
C VAL A 240 -13.33 27.14 -13.87
N CYS A 241 -14.66 27.10 -13.83
CA CYS A 241 -15.44 26.97 -12.60
C CYS A 241 -16.14 25.63 -12.53
N LEU A 242 -16.13 25.01 -11.35
CA LEU A 242 -16.85 23.77 -11.06
C LEU A 242 -17.79 23.98 -9.88
N ALA A 243 -18.93 23.29 -9.91
CA ALA A 243 -19.92 23.37 -8.85
C ALA A 243 -19.50 22.54 -7.63
N MET A 244 -19.95 22.92 -6.43
CA MET A 244 -19.59 22.23 -5.18
C MET A 244 -19.93 20.74 -5.16
N GLN A 245 -20.96 20.32 -5.90
CA GLN A 245 -21.38 18.91 -6.04
C GLN A 245 -20.55 18.10 -7.04
N GLY A 246 -19.62 18.73 -7.75
CA GLY A 246 -18.66 18.01 -8.60
C GLY A 246 -17.71 17.15 -7.77
N THR A 247 -16.92 16.32 -8.43
CA THR A 247 -15.96 15.42 -7.78
C THR A 247 -14.52 15.87 -7.98
N ALA A 248 -13.59 15.36 -7.14
CA ALA A 248 -12.15 15.54 -7.34
C ALA A 248 -11.69 15.07 -8.74
N ARG A 249 -12.30 14.00 -9.25
CA ARG A 249 -12.09 13.52 -10.62
C ARG A 249 -12.49 14.55 -11.67
N ASP A 250 -13.64 15.21 -11.50
CA ASP A 250 -14.10 16.23 -12.44
C ASP A 250 -13.14 17.43 -12.47
N ALA A 251 -12.59 17.81 -11.32
CA ALA A 251 -11.57 18.84 -11.21
C ALA A 251 -10.27 18.47 -11.95
N LEU A 252 -9.76 17.25 -11.78
CA LEU A 252 -8.58 16.79 -12.51
C LEU A 252 -8.81 16.71 -14.01
N LEU A 253 -9.98 16.23 -14.44
CA LEU A 253 -10.34 16.20 -15.86
C LEU A 253 -10.44 17.61 -16.45
N ALA A 254 -11.01 18.56 -15.71
CA ALA A 254 -11.06 19.96 -16.13
C ALA A 254 -9.66 20.57 -16.25
N MET A 255 -8.79 20.34 -15.27
CA MET A 255 -7.39 20.77 -15.30
C MET A 255 -6.65 20.23 -16.53
N ALA A 256 -6.77 18.94 -16.80
CA ALA A 256 -6.14 18.30 -17.96
C ALA A 256 -6.70 18.82 -19.30
N ARG A 257 -8.02 18.94 -19.43
CA ARG A 257 -8.68 19.39 -20.67
C ARG A 257 -8.34 20.83 -21.02
N HIS A 258 -8.25 21.70 -20.02
CA HIS A 258 -7.99 23.13 -20.21
C HIS A 258 -6.50 23.48 -20.05
N ASN A 259 -5.64 22.50 -19.76
CA ASN A 259 -4.21 22.68 -19.51
C ASN A 259 -3.92 23.74 -18.43
N ILE A 260 -4.63 23.63 -17.30
CA ILE A 260 -4.53 24.53 -16.15
C ILE A 260 -4.29 23.74 -14.86
N HIS A 261 -3.74 24.41 -13.85
CA HIS A 261 -3.42 23.78 -12.55
C HIS A 261 -4.31 24.27 -11.41
N HIS A 262 -5.32 25.10 -11.69
CA HIS A 262 -6.24 25.64 -10.69
C HIS A 262 -7.66 25.64 -11.26
N VAL A 263 -8.65 25.31 -10.42
CA VAL A 263 -10.08 25.43 -10.73
C VAL A 263 -10.77 26.22 -9.62
N LEU A 264 -11.77 27.02 -9.98
CA LEU A 264 -12.54 27.78 -9.01
C LEU A 264 -13.79 27.00 -8.67
N ILE A 265 -14.07 26.84 -7.38
CA ILE A 265 -15.28 26.15 -6.93
C ILE A 265 -16.33 27.19 -6.60
N VAL A 266 -17.51 27.02 -7.19
CA VAL A 266 -18.64 27.95 -7.05
C VAL A 266 -19.85 27.26 -6.44
N ASN A 267 -20.65 28.04 -5.72
CA ASN A 267 -21.98 27.66 -5.30
C ASN A 267 -22.94 28.82 -5.59
N GLU A 268 -24.04 28.53 -6.30
CA GLU A 268 -25.00 29.55 -6.75
C GLU A 268 -24.32 30.73 -7.48
N GLY A 269 -23.30 30.45 -8.30
CA GLY A 269 -22.55 31.46 -9.07
C GLY A 269 -21.56 32.30 -8.25
N LYS A 270 -21.41 32.05 -6.95
CA LYS A 270 -20.45 32.75 -6.07
C LYS A 270 -19.23 31.91 -5.80
N LEU A 271 -18.06 32.54 -5.75
CA LEU A 271 -16.81 31.89 -5.42
C LEU A 271 -16.83 31.34 -3.99
N LYS A 272 -16.47 30.06 -3.85
CA LYS A 272 -16.38 29.36 -2.57
C LYS A 272 -15.00 28.87 -2.23
N CYS A 273 -14.20 28.47 -3.23
CA CYS A 273 -12.83 28.03 -3.02
C CYS A 273 -12.02 28.11 -4.32
N VAL A 274 -10.70 28.05 -4.20
CA VAL A 274 -9.79 27.78 -5.32
C VAL A 274 -9.07 26.48 -5.00
N LEU A 275 -9.18 25.49 -5.88
CA LEU A 275 -8.47 24.22 -5.74
C LEU A 275 -7.33 24.18 -6.75
N SER A 276 -6.12 23.93 -6.26
CA SER A 276 -4.95 23.67 -7.08
C SER A 276 -4.80 22.18 -7.37
N GLU A 277 -4.05 21.86 -8.41
CA GLU A 277 -3.62 20.51 -8.73
C GLU A 277 -2.94 19.86 -7.51
N LYS A 278 -2.12 20.62 -6.76
CA LYS A 278 -1.46 20.13 -5.54
C LYS A 278 -2.45 19.72 -4.45
N ASP A 279 -3.57 20.44 -4.32
CA ASP A 279 -4.62 20.09 -3.36
C ASP A 279 -5.31 18.77 -3.76
N LEU A 280 -5.49 18.53 -5.06
CA LEU A 280 -6.04 17.28 -5.58
C LEU A 280 -5.04 16.12 -5.53
N PHE A 281 -3.74 16.39 -5.71
CA PHE A 281 -2.70 15.38 -5.58
C PHE A 281 -2.38 15.04 -4.13
N ALA A 282 -2.54 15.97 -3.20
CA ALA A 282 -2.53 15.67 -1.77
C ALA A 282 -3.65 14.67 -1.39
N LEU A 283 -4.74 14.60 -2.17
CA LEU A 283 -5.77 13.56 -2.03
C LEU A 283 -5.38 12.24 -2.72
N LYS A 284 -4.68 12.32 -3.87
CA LYS A 284 -4.31 11.15 -4.70
C LYS A 284 -3.12 10.34 -4.20
N ARG A 285 -2.14 10.96 -3.55
CA ARG A 285 -0.94 10.23 -3.13
C ARG A 285 -0.27 10.92 -1.96
N MET A 286 0.16 10.08 -1.04
CA MET A 286 1.26 10.34 -0.12
C MET A 286 2.44 10.80 -0.95
N SER A 287 2.62 12.11 -1.08
CA SER A 287 3.78 12.71 -1.74
C SER A 287 4.71 13.20 -0.65
N VAL A 288 6.02 13.19 -0.92
CA VAL A 288 7.01 13.77 0.00
C VAL A 288 6.59 15.17 0.43
N GLN A 289 6.10 15.98 -0.52
CA GLN A 289 5.64 17.34 -0.25
C GLN A 289 4.34 17.38 0.58
N GLY A 290 3.41 16.44 0.36
CA GLY A 290 2.17 16.31 1.13
C GLY A 290 2.44 15.93 2.59
N ILE A 291 3.29 14.91 2.81
CA ILE A 291 3.71 14.47 4.15
C ILE A 291 4.43 15.60 4.87
N THR A 292 5.41 16.24 4.22
CA THR A 292 6.15 17.38 4.80
C THR A 292 5.20 18.53 5.19
N SER A 293 4.20 18.83 4.35
CA SER A 293 3.21 19.88 4.62
C SER A 293 2.25 19.52 5.75
N SER A 294 1.88 18.24 5.87
CA SER A 294 1.05 17.71 6.97
C SER A 294 1.79 17.83 8.30
N ILE A 295 3.03 17.34 8.35
CA ILE A 295 3.91 17.45 9.52
C ILE A 295 4.06 18.91 9.94
N ALA A 296 4.44 19.81 9.02
CA ALA A 296 4.67 21.21 9.35
C ALA A 296 3.42 21.95 9.89
N ARG A 297 2.21 21.45 9.61
CA ARG A 297 0.94 22.06 10.02
C ARG A 297 0.25 21.33 11.16
N ALA A 298 0.79 20.21 11.62
CA ALA A 298 0.18 19.40 12.67
C ALA A 298 0.05 20.22 13.97
N THR A 299 -1.12 20.17 14.57
CA THR A 299 -1.44 20.83 15.86
C THR A 299 -1.64 19.84 17.00
N ASP A 300 -1.57 18.54 16.71
CA ASP A 300 -1.82 17.45 17.63
C ASP A 300 -0.98 16.23 17.27
N VAL A 301 -0.77 15.37 18.26
CA VAL A 301 0.05 14.15 18.14
C VAL A 301 -0.59 13.10 17.22
N GLU A 302 -1.92 13.04 17.12
CA GLU A 302 -2.57 12.03 16.26
C GLU A 302 -2.31 12.32 14.77
N THR A 303 -2.30 13.58 14.37
CA THR A 303 -1.91 14.02 13.01
C THR A 303 -0.46 13.65 12.70
N LEU A 304 0.45 13.79 13.67
CA LEU A 304 1.85 13.34 13.51
C LEU A 304 1.95 11.82 13.43
N ARG A 305 1.17 11.09 14.24
CA ARG A 305 1.14 9.62 14.19
C ARG A 305 0.64 9.11 12.85
N GLN A 306 -0.36 9.76 12.26
CA GLN A 306 -0.81 9.47 10.91
C GLN A 306 0.28 9.78 9.87
N SER A 307 0.97 10.91 10.01
CA SER A 307 2.10 11.26 9.14
C SER A 307 3.23 10.22 9.20
N GLY A 308 3.49 9.62 10.36
CA GLY A 308 4.45 8.50 10.50
C GLY A 308 4.04 7.25 9.72
N ARG A 309 2.75 6.89 9.74
CA ARG A 309 2.21 5.80 8.90
C ARG A 309 2.33 6.14 7.41
N ASP A 310 2.13 7.41 7.07
CA ASP A 310 2.26 7.89 5.70
C ASP A 310 3.74 7.85 5.23
N ILE A 311 4.72 8.11 6.08
CA ILE A 311 6.14 7.92 5.71
C ILE A 311 6.40 6.45 5.36
N ALA A 312 5.93 5.52 6.20
CA ALA A 312 6.12 4.10 5.97
C ALA A 312 5.46 3.61 4.67
N SER A 313 4.21 3.96 4.41
CA SER A 313 3.52 3.50 3.21
C SER A 313 4.07 4.16 1.92
N LEU A 314 4.58 5.40 1.99
CA LEU A 314 5.30 6.01 0.86
C LEU A 314 6.56 5.22 0.53
N ALA A 315 7.33 4.85 1.55
CA ALA A 315 8.55 4.11 1.37
C ALA A 315 8.31 2.70 0.79
N HIS A 316 7.25 2.00 1.21
CA HIS A 316 6.84 0.73 0.58
C HIS A 316 6.49 0.92 -0.90
N GLY A 317 5.75 2.00 -1.22
CA GLY A 317 5.38 2.31 -2.61
C GLY A 317 6.59 2.63 -3.50
N LEU A 318 7.60 3.31 -2.97
CA LEU A 318 8.84 3.63 -3.70
C LEU A 318 9.75 2.41 -3.86
N LEU A 319 9.80 1.53 -2.85
CA LEU A 319 10.51 0.25 -2.93
C LEU A 319 9.94 -0.63 -4.05
N ALA A 320 8.60 -0.74 -4.13
CA ALA A 320 7.91 -1.48 -5.19
C ALA A 320 8.15 -0.89 -6.60
N GLN A 321 8.54 0.39 -6.70
CA GLN A 321 8.91 1.06 -7.94
C GLN A 321 10.39 0.92 -8.30
N GLY A 322 11.18 0.22 -7.48
CA GLY A 322 12.60 -0.05 -7.74
C GLY A 322 13.52 1.13 -7.46
N ILE A 323 13.13 2.06 -6.58
CA ILE A 323 14.01 3.14 -6.11
C ILE A 323 15.21 2.54 -5.37
N GLU A 324 16.39 3.14 -5.56
CA GLU A 324 17.62 2.73 -4.90
C GLU A 324 17.52 2.85 -3.37
N ALA A 325 18.03 1.84 -2.66
CA ALA A 325 17.89 1.72 -1.22
C ALA A 325 18.47 2.92 -0.45
N GLU A 326 19.61 3.46 -0.89
CA GLU A 326 20.27 4.62 -0.27
C GLU A 326 19.40 5.89 -0.34
N THR A 327 18.83 6.17 -1.51
CA THR A 327 17.90 7.31 -1.69
C THR A 327 16.64 7.12 -0.85
N LEU A 328 16.16 5.89 -0.73
CA LEU A 328 14.99 5.56 0.06
C LEU A 328 15.25 5.78 1.56
N THR A 329 16.37 5.29 2.09
CA THR A 329 16.72 5.43 3.51
C THR A 329 16.99 6.88 3.91
N GLU A 330 17.63 7.67 3.03
CA GLU A 330 17.86 9.09 3.26
C GLU A 330 16.55 9.88 3.30
N LEU A 331 15.60 9.53 2.42
CA LEU A 331 14.27 10.14 2.38
C LEU A 331 13.46 9.83 3.65
N ILE A 332 13.47 8.57 4.09
CA ILE A 332 12.79 8.15 5.32
C ILE A 332 13.35 8.92 6.52
N ALA A 333 14.68 8.93 6.66
CA ALA A 333 15.35 9.65 7.75
C ALA A 333 14.95 11.13 7.74
N THR A 334 15.06 11.80 6.60
CA THR A 334 14.69 13.23 6.47
C THR A 334 13.25 13.52 6.92
N LEU A 335 12.29 12.67 6.55
CA LEU A 335 10.88 12.87 6.91
C LEU A 335 10.61 12.59 8.39
N ASN A 336 11.25 11.56 8.97
CA ASN A 336 11.21 11.28 10.40
C ASN A 336 11.78 12.45 11.19
N ASP A 337 12.88 13.02 10.73
CA ASP A 337 13.54 14.18 11.32
C ASP A 337 12.62 15.41 11.36
N HIS A 338 11.80 15.62 10.32
CA HIS A 338 10.77 16.65 10.32
C HIS A 338 9.65 16.36 11.32
N LEU A 339 9.20 15.10 11.40
CA LEU A 339 8.17 14.65 12.33
C LEU A 339 8.62 14.83 13.78
N THR A 340 9.83 14.38 14.12
CA THR A 340 10.42 14.52 15.46
C THR A 340 10.58 15.98 15.85
N ARG A 341 11.07 16.84 14.96
CA ARG A 341 11.15 18.28 15.25
C ARG A 341 9.78 18.86 15.57
N ARG A 342 8.76 18.55 14.77
CA ARG A 342 7.41 19.07 15.02
C ARG A 342 6.82 18.53 16.32
N LEU A 343 7.04 17.25 16.64
CA LEU A 343 6.61 16.67 17.90
C LEU A 343 7.22 17.42 19.08
N ILE A 344 8.54 17.69 19.02
CA ILE A 344 9.20 18.45 20.08
C ILE A 344 8.63 19.87 20.18
N GLU A 345 8.36 20.55 19.06
CA GLU A 345 7.70 21.86 19.07
C GLU A 345 6.33 21.81 19.76
N LEU A 346 5.47 20.84 19.43
CA LEU A 346 4.15 20.69 20.05
C LEU A 346 4.24 20.44 21.56
N GLU A 347 5.12 19.53 21.98
CA GLU A 347 5.29 19.17 23.40
C GLU A 347 5.96 20.30 24.19
N THR A 348 6.85 21.07 23.56
CA THR A 348 7.52 22.22 24.21
C THR A 348 6.63 23.46 24.30
N ASP A 349 5.70 23.66 23.36
CA ASP A 349 4.67 24.70 23.44
C ASP A 349 3.71 24.45 24.63
N GLU A 350 3.36 23.19 24.94
CA GLU A 350 2.55 22.84 26.11
C GLU A 350 3.33 22.87 27.44
N LEU A 351 4.58 22.38 27.45
CA LEU A 351 5.38 22.24 28.69
C LEU A 351 6.19 23.49 29.06
N ASN A 352 6.26 24.48 28.15
CA ASN A 352 6.88 25.79 28.34
C ASN A 352 8.15 25.73 29.19
N PHE A 353 9.25 25.15 28.67
CA PHE A 353 10.55 25.03 29.35
C PHE A 353 11.29 26.38 29.38
N PRO A 354 11.08 27.27 30.37
CA PRO A 354 11.59 28.63 30.28
C PRO A 354 13.04 28.61 30.79
N GLY A 355 14.01 28.88 29.90
CA GLY A 355 15.40 29.15 30.29
C GLY A 355 16.35 27.96 30.29
N LEU A 356 15.94 26.78 29.83
CA LEU A 356 16.85 25.64 29.63
C LEU A 356 17.36 25.62 28.19
N ARG A 357 18.69 25.69 28.02
CA ARG A 357 19.34 25.39 26.73
C ARG A 357 19.44 23.89 26.59
N TRP A 358 18.74 23.32 25.61
CA TRP A 358 18.76 21.90 25.32
C TRP A 358 19.07 21.66 23.84
N CYS A 359 19.47 20.42 23.52
CA CYS A 359 19.71 19.96 22.16
C CYS A 359 19.20 18.52 22.06
N TRP A 360 18.48 18.21 20.99
CA TRP A 360 18.08 16.84 20.64
C TRP A 360 19.11 16.25 19.69
N ILE A 361 19.58 15.03 20.01
CA ILE A 361 20.54 14.30 19.19
C ILE A 361 19.94 12.94 18.86
N ALA A 362 19.70 12.70 17.56
CA ALA A 362 19.37 11.39 17.05
C ALA A 362 20.67 10.59 16.78
N LEU A 363 20.69 9.31 17.17
CA LEU A 363 21.83 8.41 17.00
C LEU A 363 21.35 7.14 16.28
N GLY A 364 22.29 6.33 15.78
CA GLY A 364 21.97 5.08 15.08
C GLY A 364 21.68 5.28 13.60
N SER A 365 20.81 4.46 13.02
CA SER A 365 20.42 4.49 11.60
C SER A 365 19.82 5.84 11.19
N GLU A 366 18.99 6.43 12.06
CA GLU A 366 18.42 7.77 11.87
C GLU A 366 19.52 8.84 11.78
N GLY A 367 20.48 8.83 12.70
CA GLY A 367 21.61 9.78 12.70
C GLY A 367 22.61 9.58 11.56
N ARG A 368 22.62 8.39 10.92
CA ARG A 368 23.45 8.10 9.73
C ARG A 368 22.72 8.28 8.41
N MET A 369 21.44 8.70 8.43
CA MET A 369 20.58 8.79 7.24
C MET A 369 20.34 7.43 6.54
N GLU A 370 20.46 6.34 7.29
CA GLU A 370 20.34 4.95 6.81
C GLU A 370 19.05 4.31 7.36
N GLN A 371 17.99 5.09 7.58
CA GLN A 371 16.81 4.61 8.28
C GLN A 371 15.96 3.68 7.40
N THR A 372 15.68 2.48 7.91
CA THR A 372 14.87 1.46 7.24
C THR A 372 13.39 1.49 7.65
N LEU A 373 12.55 0.71 6.95
CA LEU A 373 11.10 0.62 7.18
C LEU A 373 10.69 0.02 8.53
N ALA A 374 11.53 -0.83 9.10
CA ALA A 374 11.40 -1.36 10.44
C ALA A 374 12.57 -0.82 11.27
N THR A 375 12.26 -0.36 12.48
CA THR A 375 13.23 0.01 13.51
C THR A 375 13.00 -0.89 14.72
N ASP A 376 14.10 -1.25 15.36
CA ASP A 376 14.18 -2.01 16.61
C ASP A 376 13.28 -1.46 17.73
#